data_AF-A0A2G6PLS1-F1
#
_entry.id   AF-A0A2G6PLS1-F1
#
_cell.length_a   1.000
_cell.length_b   1.000
_cell.length_c   1.000
_cell.angle_alpha   90.00
_cell.angle_beta   90.00
_cell.angle_gamma   90.00
#
_symmetry.space_group_name_H-M   'P 1'
#
loop_
_entity.id
_entity.type
_entity.pdbx_description
1 polymer ?
#
loop_
_entity_poly.entity_id
_entity_poly.type
_entity_poly.pdbx_seq_one_letter_code
_entity_poly.pdbx_strand_id
1 'polypeptide(L)'
;MPKTYIDGSSCKAINGQFGEFFNISFNLEKLQQYANDKGYVNMTMSKRREPGQYGDTHYFTLNEYNPENSNSDNKSSPKSSDSDISVEDVPF
;
A
#
# COMPACT_ATOMS: atom_id res chain seq x y z
N MET A 1 4.59 5.79 1.46
CA MET A 1 3.17 6.20 1.35
C MET A 1 2.34 5.47 2.38
N PRO A 2 1.35 6.14 3.02
CA PRO A 2 0.42 5.49 3.94
C PRO A 2 -0.40 4.42 3.21
N LYS A 3 -0.71 3.31 3.89
CA LYS A 3 -1.54 2.23 3.33
C LYS A 3 -3.01 2.58 3.51
N THR A 4 -3.76 2.62 2.41
CA THR A 4 -5.23 2.73 2.43
C THR A 4 -5.82 1.33 2.55
N TYR A 5 -6.49 1.01 3.65
CA TYR A 5 -7.13 -0.29 3.86
C TYR A 5 -8.51 -0.32 3.21
N ILE A 6 -8.88 -1.45 2.61
CA ILE A 6 -10.20 -1.63 1.97
C ILE A 6 -11.23 -1.98 3.04
N ASP A 7 -12.12 -1.04 3.36
CA ASP A 7 -13.23 -1.29 4.29
C ASP A 7 -14.25 -2.25 3.66
N GLY A 8 -14.94 -3.02 4.52
CA GLY A 8 -15.90 -4.03 4.09
C GLY A 8 -15.28 -5.23 3.37
N SER A 9 -13.98 -5.48 3.56
CA SER A 9 -13.29 -6.65 3.03
C SER A 9 -12.99 -7.69 4.13
N SER A 10 -13.13 -8.97 3.77
CA SER A 10 -12.76 -10.10 4.62
C SER A 10 -12.01 -11.13 3.78
N CYS A 11 -10.98 -11.73 4.37
CA CYS A 11 -10.24 -12.82 3.74
C CYS A 11 -9.75 -13.82 4.77
N LYS A 12 -10.16 -15.07 4.57
CA LYS A 12 -9.75 -16.22 5.37
C LYS A 12 -9.09 -17.26 4.49
N ALA A 13 -7.86 -17.59 4.84
CA ALA A 13 -7.15 -18.72 4.28
C ALA A 13 -7.70 -20.02 4.85
N ILE A 14 -7.93 -21.00 3.97
CA ILE A 14 -8.32 -22.37 4.32
C ILE A 14 -7.34 -23.34 3.64
N ASN A 15 -6.95 -24.38 4.35
CA ASN A 15 -6.06 -25.40 3.80
C ASN A 15 -6.89 -26.59 3.33
N GLY A 16 -6.63 -27.05 2.11
CA GLY A 16 -7.22 -28.26 1.56
C GLY A 16 -6.16 -29.21 1.01
N GLN A 17 -6.59 -30.33 0.45
CA GLN A 17 -5.72 -31.37 -0.09
C GLN A 17 -4.74 -30.85 -1.18
N PHE A 18 -5.11 -29.78 -1.89
CA PHE A 18 -4.35 -29.23 -3.01
C PHE A 18 -3.67 -27.88 -2.70
N GLY A 19 -3.59 -27.48 -1.43
CA GLY A 19 -2.93 -26.25 -1.00
C GLY A 19 -3.83 -25.29 -0.24
N GLU A 20 -3.44 -24.02 -0.23
CA GLU A 20 -4.14 -22.93 0.46
C GLU A 20 -5.15 -22.27 -0.50
N PHE A 21 -6.36 -22.07 -0.03
CA PHE A 21 -7.42 -21.35 -0.72
C PHE A 21 -7.81 -20.12 0.10
N PHE A 22 -8.33 -19.09 -0.56
CA PHE A 22 -8.76 -17.86 0.09
C PHE A 22 -10.25 -17.67 -0.10
N ASN A 23 -11.00 -17.71 1.00
CA ASN A 23 -12.38 -17.26 1.02
C ASN A 23 -12.38 -15.75 1.18
N ILE A 24 -12.82 -15.07 0.14
CA ILE A 24 -12.77 -13.60 0.05
C ILE A 24 -14.19 -13.07 -0.05
N SER A 25 -14.47 -11.98 0.67
CA SER A 25 -15.76 -11.29 0.61
C SER A 25 -15.55 -9.78 0.62
N PHE A 26 -16.38 -9.08 -0.15
CA PHE A 26 -16.38 -7.63 -0.23
C PHE A 26 -17.81 -7.10 -0.13
N ASN A 27 -17.99 -6.00 0.60
CA ASN A 27 -19.18 -5.18 0.49
C ASN A 27 -19.08 -4.32 -0.78
N LEU A 28 -20.00 -4.50 -1.73
CA LEU A 28 -19.94 -3.85 -3.04
C LEU A 28 -20.04 -2.32 -2.95
N GLU A 29 -20.95 -1.81 -2.12
CA GLU A 29 -21.16 -0.36 -1.96
C GLU A 29 -19.88 0.34 -1.47
N LYS A 30 -19.20 -0.29 -0.50
CA LYS A 30 -17.90 0.20 0.00
C LYS A 30 -16.76 -0.04 -0.97
N LEU A 31 -16.80 -1.13 -1.75
CA LEU A 31 -15.73 -1.42 -2.70
C LEU A 31 -15.72 -0.42 -3.86
N GLN A 32 -16.90 0.02 -4.30
CA GLN A 32 -17.07 0.93 -5.43
C GLN A 32 -16.40 2.30 -5.21
N GLN A 33 -16.27 2.77 -3.97
CA GLN A 33 -15.58 4.03 -3.66
C GLN A 33 -14.08 4.01 -3.99
N TYR A 34 -13.50 2.83 -4.16
CA TYR A 34 -12.09 2.62 -4.50
C TYR A 34 -11.87 2.34 -5.99
N ALA A 35 -12.93 2.35 -6.80
CA ALA A 35 -12.83 2.12 -8.23
C ALA A 35 -12.21 3.32 -8.93
N ASN A 36 -11.29 3.04 -9.86
CA ASN A 36 -10.76 4.06 -10.76
C ASN A 36 -11.77 4.43 -11.86
N ASP A 37 -11.42 5.40 -12.70
CA ASP A 37 -12.27 5.87 -13.83
C ASP A 37 -12.62 4.77 -14.84
N LYS A 38 -11.86 3.67 -14.86
CA LYS A 38 -12.10 2.49 -15.72
C LYS A 38 -12.97 1.42 -15.03
N GLY A 39 -13.41 1.67 -13.80
CA GLY A 39 -14.23 0.75 -13.01
C GLY A 39 -13.48 -0.37 -12.30
N TYR A 40 -12.14 -0.31 -12.22
CA TYR A 40 -11.33 -1.33 -11.55
C TYR A 40 -10.91 -0.89 -10.15
N VAL A 41 -10.89 -1.84 -9.21
CA VAL A 41 -10.26 -1.67 -7.89
C VAL A 41 -8.97 -2.45 -7.85
N ASN A 42 -7.85 -1.75 -7.82
CA ASN A 42 -6.53 -2.36 -7.69
C ASN A 42 -6.21 -2.52 -6.20
N MET A 43 -5.90 -3.73 -5.76
CA MET A 43 -5.61 -4.00 -4.35
C MET A 43 -4.48 -5.01 -4.17
N THR A 44 -3.84 -4.96 -3.01
CA THR A 44 -2.82 -5.91 -2.57
C THR A 44 -3.33 -6.69 -1.38
N MET A 45 -3.30 -8.02 -1.48
CA MET A 45 -3.60 -8.91 -0.36
C MET A 45 -2.32 -9.12 0.47
N SER A 46 -2.42 -9.00 1.79
CA SER A 46 -1.30 -9.19 2.71
C SER A 46 -1.72 -10.05 3.89
N LYS A 47 -0.83 -10.95 4.31
CA LYS A 47 -1.05 -11.78 5.50
C LYS A 47 -1.01 -10.92 6.76
N ARG A 48 -1.96 -11.15 7.67
CA ARG A 48 -1.95 -10.51 9.00
C ARG A 48 -0.90 -11.16 9.89
N ARG A 49 -0.36 -10.38 10.84
CA ARG A 49 0.48 -10.92 11.90
C ARG A 49 -0.32 -11.78 12.86
N GLU A 50 -1.52 -11.31 13.20
CA GLU A 50 -2.47 -12.00 14.06
C GLU A 50 -3.83 -12.07 13.35
N PRO A 51 -4.58 -13.18 13.51
CA PRO A 51 -5.94 -13.26 12.99
C PRO A 51 -6.80 -12.10 13.48
N GLY A 52 -7.67 -11.57 12.61
CA GLY A 52 -8.63 -10.55 12.98
C GLY A 52 -9.68 -11.06 13.97
N GLN A 53 -10.45 -10.16 14.57
CA GLN A 53 -11.52 -10.48 15.52
C GLN A 53 -12.50 -11.53 15.01
N TYR A 54 -12.76 -11.55 13.69
CA TYR A 54 -13.68 -12.51 13.04
C TYR A 54 -12.95 -13.68 12.35
N GLY A 55 -11.65 -13.86 12.63
CA GLY A 55 -10.83 -14.92 12.08
C GLY A 55 -10.26 -14.64 10.68
N ASP A 56 -10.26 -13.39 10.24
CA ASP A 56 -9.58 -12.97 9.01
C ASP A 56 -8.08 -13.23 9.12
N THR A 57 -7.49 -13.87 8.12
CA THR A 57 -6.05 -14.16 8.10
C THR A 57 -5.27 -13.20 7.20
N HIS A 58 -5.97 -12.50 6.30
CA HIS A 58 -5.40 -11.53 5.38
C HIS A 58 -6.14 -10.19 5.47
N TYR A 59 -5.54 -9.16 4.88
CA TYR A 59 -6.16 -7.85 4.69
C TYR A 59 -5.84 -7.33 3.28
N PHE A 60 -6.66 -6.41 2.80
CA PHE A 60 -6.46 -5.76 1.52
C PHE A 60 -6.11 -4.29 1.70
N THR A 61 -5.17 -3.81 0.90
CA THR A 61 -4.85 -2.39 0.77
C THR A 61 -5.01 -1.93 -0.66
N LEU A 62 -5.43 -0.69 -0.85
CA LEU A 62 -5.50 -0.06 -2.17
C LEU A 62 -4.10 -0.04 -2.79
N ASN A 63 -4.02 -0.42 -4.06
CA ASN A 63 -2.82 -0.33 -4.86
C ASN A 63 -2.95 0.83 -5.84
N GLU A 64 -2.32 1.95 -5.51
CA GLU A 64 -2.32 3.18 -6.31
C GLU A 64 -1.27 3.15 -7.43
N TYR A 65 -0.62 2.01 -7.67
CA TYR A 65 0.40 1.87 -8.70
C TYR A 65 -0.16 2.19 -10.09
N ASN A 66 0.37 3.26 -10.69
CA ASN A 66 0.17 3.62 -12.07
C ASN A 66 1.52 3.47 -12.82
N PRO A 67 1.65 2.50 -13.74
CA PRO A 67 2.91 2.27 -14.46
C PRO A 67 3.36 3.51 -15.26
N GLU A 68 2.43 4.35 -15.72
CA GLU A 68 2.74 5.58 -16.47
C GLU A 68 3.44 6.65 -15.60
N ASN A 69 3.15 6.71 -14.30
CA ASN A 69 3.81 7.65 -13.36
C ASN A 69 5.13 7.11 -12.79
N SER A 70 5.42 5.81 -12.97
CA SER A 70 6.57 5.16 -12.34
C SER A 70 7.91 5.48 -13.02
N ASN A 71 7.89 6.15 -14.17
CA ASN A 71 9.09 6.62 -14.86
C ASN A 71 9.58 8.01 -14.39
N SER A 72 8.88 8.67 -13.45
CA SER A 72 9.24 10.04 -13.04
C SER A 72 9.95 10.14 -11.68
N ASP A 73 9.96 9.09 -10.85
CA ASP A 73 10.45 9.18 -9.46
C ASP A 73 11.79 8.47 -9.19
N ASN A 74 12.72 8.53 -10.13
CA ASN A 74 14.10 8.05 -9.90
C ASN A 74 15.16 9.10 -10.23
N LYS A 75 14.99 10.31 -9.69
CA LYS A 75 16.07 11.31 -9.63
C LYS A 75 15.97 12.25 -8.41
N SER A 76 15.91 11.68 -7.21
CA SER A 76 16.33 12.42 -6.01
C SER A 76 17.84 12.19 -5.79
N SER A 77 18.65 12.97 -6.50
CA SER A 77 20.01 13.29 -6.07
C SER A 77 19.93 14.03 -4.71
N PRO A 78 20.84 13.77 -3.76
CA PRO A 78 20.84 14.52 -2.51
C PRO A 78 21.25 15.96 -2.81
N LYS A 79 20.31 16.90 -2.65
CA LYS A 79 20.63 18.33 -2.52
C LYS A 79 21.24 18.52 -1.14
N SER A 80 22.57 18.47 -1.06
CA SER A 80 23.31 19.08 0.03
C SER A 80 23.05 20.58 -0.01
N SER A 81 22.21 21.07 0.90
CA SER A 81 22.20 22.48 1.28
C SER A 81 23.37 22.69 2.23
N ASP A 82 24.55 23.01 1.67
CA ASP A 82 25.64 23.57 2.47
C ASP A 82 25.76 25.04 2.08
N SER A 83 25.15 25.85 2.93
CA SER A 83 25.29 27.30 2.97
C SER A 83 26.76 27.69 2.99
N ASP A 84 27.11 28.71 2.21
CA ASP A 84 28.38 29.44 2.26
C ASP A 84 28.91 29.57 3.70
N ILE A 85 29.91 28.76 4.05
CA ILE A 85 30.81 29.03 5.17
C ILE A 85 31.81 30.05 4.64
N SER A 86 31.56 31.33 4.88
CA SER A 86 32.57 32.39 4.73
C SER A 86 33.67 32.17 5.76
N VAL A 87 34.92 32.18 5.30
CA VAL A 87 36.14 31.92 6.09
C VAL A 87 36.35 32.97 7.20
N GLU A 88 35.61 34.08 7.15
CA GLU A 88 35.61 35.18 8.12
C GLU A 88 35.02 34.87 9.51
N ASP A 89 34.33 33.74 9.72
CA ASP A 89 33.63 33.44 11.00
C ASP A 89 34.34 32.37 11.86
N VAL A 90 35.62 32.10 11.61
CA VAL A 90 36.43 31.21 12.45
C VAL A 90 37.11 32.03 13.57
N PRO A 91 36.74 31.84 14.86
CA PRO A 91 37.44 32.48 15.96
C PRO A 91 38.86 31.89 16.10
N PHE A 92 39.85 32.77 16.24
CA PHE A 92 41.24 32.41 16.56
C PHE A 92 41.39 31.78 17.95
#